data_AF-A0A7S3EPP8-F1
#
_entry.id   AF-A0A7S3EPP8-F1
#
_cell.length_a   1.000
_cell.length_b   1.000
_cell.length_c   1.000
_cell.angle_alpha   90.00
_cell.angle_beta   90.00
_cell.angle_gamma   90.00
#
_symmetry.space_group_name_H-M   'P 1'
#
loop_
_entity.id
_entity.type
_entity.pdbx_description
1 polymer ?
#
loop_
_entity_poly.entity_id
_entity_poly.type
_entity_poly.pdbx_seq_one_letter_code
_entity_poly.pdbx_strand_id
1 'polypeptide(L)'
;MVFSTNFQAIIGKPTYEHRVEDIKFEENEVYAIDIAMSTGEGKLKEARVRSTVFKRQVDVEYMLKMKASRQVFSEINAKSPALPFVLRALSDEQKCKLGMTELLTHGLVVGYPVLYEKEGEIVGRIKYTALVMPSQTIRVTAVQPPQNVKSEKEVKDQSLKDLLAQEVDRKKKKKKDKKKPEGAEAPPAAEDG
;
A
#
# COMPACT_ATOMS: atom_id res chain seq x y z
N MET A 1 -14.08 6.34 14.66
CA MET A 1 -12.78 6.21 14.00
C MET A 1 -12.13 4.94 14.55
N VAL A 2 -12.39 3.79 13.92
CA VAL A 2 -11.87 2.50 14.37
C VAL A 2 -10.58 2.25 13.59
N PHE A 3 -9.44 2.38 14.25
CA PHE A 3 -8.20 1.82 13.74
C PHE A 3 -8.23 0.33 14.06
N SER A 4 -8.68 -0.49 13.12
CA SER A 4 -8.55 -1.95 13.21
C SER A 4 -7.09 -2.30 12.99
N THR A 5 -6.42 -2.78 14.04
CA THR A 5 -5.00 -3.18 14.07
C THR A 5 -4.80 -4.61 13.57
N ASN A 6 -5.36 -4.95 12.40
CA ASN A 6 -4.99 -6.14 11.66
C ASN A 6 -4.23 -5.71 10.40
N PHE A 7 -2.90 -5.68 10.48
CA PHE A 7 -2.07 -5.45 9.30
C PHE A 7 -2.08 -6.70 8.42
N GLN A 8 -3.04 -6.77 7.51
CA GLN A 8 -3.07 -7.76 6.44
C GLN A 8 -1.93 -7.47 5.44
N ALA A 9 -1.19 -8.50 5.05
CA ALA A 9 -0.04 -8.37 4.16
C ALA A 9 -0.07 -9.41 3.05
N ILE A 10 0.34 -9.01 1.85
CA ILE A 10 0.55 -9.90 0.70
C ILE A 10 2.05 -9.98 0.46
N ILE A 11 2.59 -11.19 0.36
CA ILE A 11 4.01 -11.41 0.09
C ILE A 11 4.21 -11.94 -1.33
N GLY A 12 5.15 -11.34 -2.07
CA GLY A 12 5.44 -11.76 -3.45
C GLY A 12 6.19 -13.08 -3.55
N LYS A 13 7.04 -13.40 -2.56
CA LYS A 13 7.78 -14.66 -2.48
C LYS A 13 7.79 -15.16 -1.03
N PRO A 14 7.04 -16.22 -0.70
CA PRO A 14 7.11 -16.81 0.63
C PRO A 14 8.48 -17.44 0.86
N THR A 15 9.08 -17.19 2.02
CA THR A 15 10.24 -17.94 2.51
C THR A 15 9.85 -18.70 3.77
N TYR A 16 10.71 -19.59 4.25
CA TYR A 16 10.44 -20.30 5.51
C TYR A 16 10.26 -19.33 6.69
N GLU A 17 11.07 -18.27 6.71
CA GLU A 17 11.07 -17.23 7.75
C GLU A 17 9.96 -16.17 7.55
N HIS A 18 9.49 -15.96 6.31
CA HIS A 18 8.47 -14.97 5.99
C HIS A 18 7.26 -15.66 5.35
N ARG A 19 6.29 -16.00 6.20
CA ARG A 19 4.96 -16.47 5.80
C ARG A 19 3.92 -15.52 6.37
N VAL A 20 2.88 -15.30 5.59
CA VAL A 20 1.68 -14.58 6.02
C VAL A 20 0.51 -15.53 5.90
N GLU A 21 -0.48 -15.34 6.75
CA GLU A 21 -1.72 -16.11 6.68
C GLU A 21 -2.50 -15.74 5.42
N ASP A 22 -3.25 -16.72 4.91
CA ASP A 22 -4.15 -16.47 3.78
C ASP A 22 -5.27 -15.55 4.23
N ILE A 23 -5.49 -14.49 3.46
CA ILE A 23 -6.52 -13.49 3.70
C ILE A 23 -7.49 -13.45 2.54
N LYS A 24 -8.75 -13.14 2.84
CA LYS A 24 -9.77 -12.88 1.83
C LYS A 24 -10.02 -11.38 1.77
N PHE A 25 -9.94 -10.81 0.57
CA PHE A 25 -10.26 -9.41 0.32
C PHE A 25 -11.75 -9.13 0.56
N GLU A 26 -12.03 -8.02 1.24
CA GLU A 26 -13.37 -7.52 1.54
C GLU A 26 -13.65 -6.17 0.89
N GLU A 27 -14.94 -5.85 0.75
CA GLU A 27 -15.37 -4.57 0.19
C GLU A 27 -15.04 -3.42 1.15
N ASN A 28 -14.66 -2.28 0.58
CA ASN A 28 -14.23 -1.05 1.27
C ASN A 28 -12.86 -1.14 1.97
N GLU A 29 -12.06 -2.15 1.65
CA GLU A 29 -10.66 -2.22 2.06
C GLU A 29 -9.74 -1.38 1.16
N VAL A 30 -8.63 -0.92 1.73
CA VAL A 30 -7.62 -0.11 1.05
C VAL A 30 -6.26 -0.75 1.20
N TYR A 31 -5.61 -1.01 0.07
CA TYR A 31 -4.30 -1.66 0.03
C TYR A 31 -3.24 -0.75 -0.58
N ALA A 32 -2.09 -0.70 0.08
CA ALA A 32 -0.87 -0.19 -0.53
C ALA A 32 -0.16 -1.34 -1.25
N ILE A 33 -0.31 -1.42 -2.56
CA ILE A 33 0.35 -2.42 -3.39
C ILE A 33 1.77 -1.93 -3.69
N ASP A 34 2.76 -2.74 -3.34
CA ASP A 34 4.18 -2.43 -3.47
C ASP A 34 4.90 -3.57 -4.18
N ILE A 35 5.20 -3.36 -5.45
CA ILE A 35 5.84 -4.34 -6.31
C ILE A 35 7.30 -3.95 -6.44
N ALA A 36 8.20 -4.81 -5.97
CA ALA A 36 9.63 -4.66 -6.11
C ALA A 36 10.21 -5.90 -6.78
N MET A 37 10.99 -5.70 -7.84
CA MET A 37 11.62 -6.75 -8.62
C MET A 37 13.13 -6.45 -8.74
N SER A 38 13.95 -7.49 -8.65
CA SER A 38 15.41 -7.43 -8.81
C SER A 38 15.85 -8.20 -10.06
N THR A 39 16.92 -7.75 -10.72
CA THR A 39 17.63 -8.55 -11.73
C THR A 39 18.46 -9.68 -11.13
N GLY A 40 18.80 -9.58 -9.84
CA GLY A 40 19.59 -10.55 -9.08
C GLY A 40 18.74 -11.62 -8.38
N GLU A 41 19.19 -12.04 -7.18
CA GLU A 41 18.54 -13.11 -6.41
C GLU A 41 17.28 -12.64 -5.65
N GLY A 42 17.11 -11.32 -5.50
CA GLY A 42 16.02 -10.73 -4.73
C GLY A 42 16.20 -10.90 -3.21
N LYS A 43 17.41 -11.25 -2.76
CA LYS A 43 17.79 -11.31 -1.35
C LYS A 43 18.48 -10.02 -0.96
N LEU A 44 17.72 -9.08 -0.43
CA LEU A 44 18.24 -7.79 -0.03
C LEU A 44 19.04 -7.90 1.27
N LYS A 45 20.13 -7.14 1.35
CA LYS A 45 20.93 -6.98 2.56
C LYS A 45 20.74 -5.58 3.11
N GLU A 46 20.69 -5.46 4.43
CA GLU A 46 20.72 -4.16 5.08
C GLU A 46 22.10 -3.52 4.87
N ALA A 47 22.13 -2.28 4.39
CA ALA A 47 23.38 -1.55 4.30
C ALA A 47 23.85 -1.06 5.66
N ARG A 48 25.16 -0.84 5.77
CA ARG A 48 25.79 -0.17 6.92
C ARG A 48 25.46 1.34 6.98
N VAL A 49 24.56 1.83 6.13
CA VAL A 49 24.16 3.25 6.08
C VAL A 49 23.11 3.49 7.14
N ARG A 50 23.21 4.63 7.83
CA ARG A 50 22.26 5.00 8.87
C ARG A 50 20.86 5.25 8.29
N SER A 51 19.85 4.62 8.90
CA SER A 51 18.44 4.90 8.65
C SER A 51 18.09 6.37 8.95
N THR A 52 17.39 7.01 8.02
CA THR A 52 16.95 8.43 8.15
C THR A 52 15.44 8.57 8.17
N VAL A 53 14.71 7.49 7.89
CA VAL A 53 13.25 7.41 7.92
C VAL A 53 12.83 6.56 9.10
N PHE A 54 11.85 7.04 9.85
CA PHE A 54 11.41 6.45 11.10
C PHE A 54 9.89 6.49 11.22
N LYS A 55 9.31 5.62 12.05
CA LYS A 55 7.89 5.66 12.43
C LYS A 55 7.74 5.42 13.92
N ARG A 56 6.85 6.17 14.57
CA ARG A 56 6.47 5.94 15.96
C ARG A 56 5.68 4.63 16.10
N GLN A 57 6.00 3.86 17.12
CA GLN A 57 5.15 2.76 17.60
C GLN A 57 4.14 3.34 18.58
N VAL A 58 2.86 3.28 18.23
CA VAL A 58 1.79 3.86 19.04
C VAL A 58 1.51 3.00 20.27
N ASP A 59 1.71 1.69 20.15
CA ASP A 59 1.42 0.68 21.17
C ASP A 59 2.56 0.50 22.19
N VAL A 60 3.68 1.20 22.01
CA VAL A 60 4.85 1.13 22.89
C VAL A 60 4.91 2.37 23.77
N GLU A 61 4.74 2.17 25.07
CA GLU A 61 4.87 3.20 26.08
C GLU A 61 6.15 3.00 26.90
N TYR A 62 6.93 4.06 27.06
CA TYR A 62 8.12 4.06 27.88
C TYR A 62 8.39 5.45 28.46
N MET A 63 8.80 5.48 29.72
CA MET A 63 9.14 6.71 30.43
C MET A 63 10.56 7.16 30.07
N LEU A 64 10.66 8.09 29.12
CA LEU A 64 11.93 8.67 28.67
C LEU A 64 12.67 9.40 29.79
N LYS A 65 13.95 9.08 29.97
CA LYS A 65 14.83 9.62 31.01
C LYS A 65 15.55 10.88 30.54
N MET A 66 15.93 10.98 29.27
CA MET A 66 16.66 12.16 28.78
C MET A 66 15.72 13.31 28.40
N LYS A 67 16.10 14.54 28.74
CA LYS A 67 15.36 15.76 28.35
C LYS A 67 15.28 15.91 26.83
N ALA A 68 16.38 15.59 26.13
CA ALA A 68 16.43 15.63 24.67
C ALA A 68 15.42 14.67 24.04
N SER A 69 15.35 13.41 24.51
CA SER A 69 14.40 12.41 24.00
C SER A 69 12.94 12.84 24.21
N ARG A 70 12.60 13.39 25.39
CA ARG A 70 11.25 13.91 25.66
C ARG A 70 10.86 15.02 24.69
N GLN A 71 11.78 15.96 24.41
CA GLN A 71 11.54 17.05 23.46
C GLN A 71 11.34 16.52 22.03
N VAL A 72 12.22 15.63 21.58
CA VAL A 72 12.14 15.02 20.24
C VAL A 72 10.85 14.21 20.09
N PHE A 73 10.49 13.40 21.08
CA PHE A 73 9.26 12.61 21.06
C PHE A 73 8.00 13.49 21.04
N SER A 74 7.99 14.59 21.79
CA SER A 74 6.90 15.57 21.74
C SER A 74 6.76 16.19 20.35
N GLU A 75 7.87 16.52 19.69
CA GLU A 75 7.87 17.06 18.33
C GLU A 75 7.35 16.03 17.31
N ILE A 76 7.80 14.77 17.42
CA ILE A 76 7.32 13.66 16.58
C ILE A 76 5.81 13.47 16.76
N ASN A 77 5.31 13.51 18.00
CA ASN A 77 3.88 13.35 18.28
C ASN A 77 3.04 14.50 17.73
N ALA A 78 3.57 15.72 17.71
CA ALA A 78 2.89 16.88 17.15
C ALA A 78 2.85 16.84 15.61
N LYS A 79 3.96 16.47 14.96
CA LYS A 79 4.10 16.53 13.50
C LYS A 79 3.67 15.25 12.78
N SER A 80 3.94 14.09 13.36
CA SER A 80 3.79 12.78 12.72
C SER A 80 3.43 11.70 13.76
N PRO A 81 2.24 11.79 14.39
CA PRO A 81 1.86 10.94 15.52
C PRO A 81 1.83 9.44 15.20
N ALA A 82 1.46 9.08 13.96
CA ALA A 82 1.38 7.69 13.51
C ALA A 82 1.99 7.45 12.11
N LEU A 83 2.39 8.52 11.41
CA LEU A 83 2.93 8.45 10.05
C LEU A 83 4.47 8.40 10.06
N PRO A 84 5.10 7.79 9.04
CA PRO A 84 6.55 7.86 8.88
C PRO A 84 7.04 9.30 8.73
N PHE A 85 8.22 9.58 9.26
CA PHE A 85 8.88 10.88 9.21
C PHE A 85 10.37 10.73 8.87
N VAL A 86 10.96 11.81 8.38
CA VAL A 86 12.40 11.89 8.08
C VAL A 86 13.12 12.67 9.18
N LEU A 87 14.33 12.26 9.55
CA LEU A 87 15.11 12.92 10.61
C LEU A 87 15.30 14.42 10.34
N ARG A 88 15.47 14.81 9.06
CA ARG A 88 15.64 16.20 8.63
C ARG A 88 14.38 17.09 8.79
N ALA A 89 13.21 16.51 9.03
CA ALA A 89 11.97 17.27 9.26
C ALA A 89 11.84 17.75 10.71
N LEU A 90 12.73 17.28 11.58
CA LEU A 90 12.83 17.71 12.97
C LEU A 90 13.68 18.98 13.06
N SER A 91 13.38 19.81 14.05
CA SER A 91 13.88 21.18 14.17
C SER A 91 15.40 21.28 14.41
N ASP A 92 15.97 20.40 15.22
CA ASP A 92 17.37 20.48 15.68
C ASP A 92 18.08 19.14 15.47
N GLU A 93 18.94 19.07 14.45
CA GLU A 93 19.61 17.83 14.06
C GLU A 93 20.49 17.24 15.19
N GLN A 94 21.18 18.09 15.96
CA GLN A 94 22.09 17.64 17.02
C GLN A 94 21.31 17.04 18.19
N LYS A 95 20.25 17.73 18.65
CA LYS A 95 19.37 17.20 19.70
C LYS A 95 18.61 15.96 19.25
N CYS A 96 18.20 15.90 17.98
CA CYS A 96 17.53 14.74 17.42
C CYS A 96 18.45 13.52 17.39
N LYS A 97 19.71 13.66 16.99
CA LYS A 97 20.66 12.53 16.99
C LYS A 97 20.80 11.92 18.38
N LEU A 98 20.85 12.74 19.43
CA LEU A 98 20.94 12.27 20.81
C LEU A 98 19.60 11.72 21.34
N GLY A 99 18.48 12.39 21.09
CA GLY A 99 17.17 11.96 21.58
C GLY A 99 16.66 10.69 20.92
N MET A 100 17.04 10.45 19.66
CA MET A 100 16.63 9.27 18.89
C MET A 100 17.28 7.98 19.38
N THR A 101 18.45 8.01 20.03
CA THR A 101 19.09 6.78 20.52
C THR A 101 18.22 6.09 21.56
N GLU A 102 17.76 6.83 22.58
CA GLU A 102 16.84 6.31 23.60
C GLU A 102 15.51 5.83 22.98
N LEU A 103 14.96 6.58 22.02
CA LEU A 103 13.72 6.23 21.35
C LEU A 103 13.81 4.91 20.57
N LEU A 104 14.93 4.69 19.88
CA LEU A 104 15.19 3.46 19.14
C LEU A 104 15.48 2.29 20.08
N THR A 105 16.30 2.50 21.12
CA THR A 105 16.65 1.46 22.10
C THR A 105 15.43 0.92 22.84
N HIS A 106 14.46 1.80 23.16
CA HIS A 106 13.23 1.40 23.86
C HIS A 106 12.03 1.17 22.93
N GLY A 107 12.24 1.16 21.61
CA GLY A 107 11.21 0.78 20.64
C GLY A 107 10.05 1.76 20.48
N LEU A 108 10.10 2.97 21.04
CA LEU A 108 9.08 3.99 20.79
C LEU A 108 9.07 4.44 19.32
N VAL A 109 10.21 4.29 18.66
CA VAL A 109 10.38 4.59 17.24
C VAL A 109 11.12 3.43 16.58
N VAL A 110 10.70 3.08 15.38
CA VAL A 110 11.36 2.06 14.54
C VAL A 110 11.90 2.72 13.27
N GLY A 111 13.13 2.38 12.90
CA GLY A 111 13.76 2.84 11.68
C GLY A 111 13.36 1.98 10.48
N TYR A 112 13.23 2.60 9.31
CA TYR A 112 13.16 1.88 8.05
C TYR A 112 14.57 1.73 7.49
N PRO A 113 15.14 0.51 7.52
CA PRO A 113 16.50 0.26 7.06
C PRO A 113 16.61 0.49 5.55
N VAL A 114 17.80 0.91 5.12
CA VAL A 114 18.11 0.99 3.69
C VAL A 114 18.61 -0.38 3.24
N LEU A 115 17.88 -0.97 2.30
CA LEU A 115 18.14 -2.29 1.77
C LEU A 115 18.80 -2.19 0.39
N TYR A 116 19.79 -3.05 0.13
CA TYR A 116 20.53 -3.11 -1.13
C TYR A 116 20.54 -4.53 -1.69
N GLU A 117 20.59 -4.61 -3.02
CA GLU A 117 21.05 -5.80 -3.74
C GLU A 117 22.58 -5.82 -3.79
N LYS A 118 23.13 -6.94 -4.29
CA LYS A 118 24.50 -7.09 -4.76
C LYS A 118 24.84 -5.98 -5.74
N GLU A 119 26.11 -5.59 -5.71
CA GLU A 119 26.66 -4.59 -6.59
C GLU A 119 26.49 -4.99 -8.07
N GLY A 120 26.07 -4.04 -8.90
CA GLY A 120 25.79 -4.25 -10.32
C GLY A 120 24.34 -4.64 -10.66
N GLU A 121 23.54 -5.05 -9.67
CA GLU A 121 22.14 -5.40 -9.88
C GLU A 121 21.20 -4.18 -9.80
N ILE A 122 20.04 -4.29 -10.46
CA ILE A 122 19.04 -3.21 -10.55
C ILE A 122 17.75 -3.66 -9.88
N VAL A 123 17.16 -2.76 -9.08
CA VAL A 123 15.85 -2.97 -8.45
C VAL A 123 14.83 -2.01 -9.06
N GLY A 124 13.79 -2.57 -9.69
CA GLY A 124 12.62 -1.82 -10.16
C GLY A 124 11.51 -1.87 -9.13
N ARG A 125 10.89 -0.72 -8.82
CA ARG A 125 9.80 -0.63 -7.83
C ARG A 125 8.66 0.23 -8.33
N ILE A 126 7.43 -0.25 -8.17
CA ILE A 126 6.20 0.50 -8.42
C ILE A 126 5.29 0.33 -7.20
N LYS A 127 4.76 1.44 -6.71
CA LYS A 127 3.83 1.47 -5.59
C LYS A 127 2.57 2.22 -5.98
N TYR A 128 1.41 1.69 -5.62
CA TYR A 128 0.14 2.36 -5.81
C TYR A 128 -0.86 1.97 -4.72
N THR A 129 -1.85 2.82 -4.50
CA THR A 129 -2.96 2.55 -3.59
C THR A 129 -4.15 2.02 -4.37
N ALA A 130 -4.70 0.88 -3.95
CA ALA A 130 -5.90 0.26 -4.50
C ALA A 130 -7.05 0.33 -3.49
N LEU A 131 -8.22 0.80 -3.94
CA LEU A 131 -9.47 0.76 -3.19
C LEU A 131 -10.29 -0.42 -3.70
N VAL A 132 -10.69 -1.33 -2.84
CA VAL A 132 -11.60 -2.42 -3.19
C VAL A 132 -13.03 -1.93 -2.97
N MET A 133 -13.71 -1.47 -4.02
CA MET A 133 -15.10 -1.04 -3.92
C MET A 133 -16.04 -2.19 -4.31
N PRO A 134 -17.31 -2.21 -3.84
CA PRO A 134 -18.28 -3.25 -4.20
C PRO A 134 -18.43 -3.47 -5.71
N SER A 135 -18.27 -2.41 -6.51
CA SER A 135 -18.39 -2.50 -7.97
C SER A 135 -17.09 -2.77 -8.71
N GLN A 136 -15.95 -2.30 -8.20
CA GLN A 136 -14.66 -2.36 -8.90
C GLN A 136 -13.48 -2.03 -7.97
N THR A 137 -12.29 -2.49 -8.34
CA THR A 137 -11.05 -2.07 -7.69
C THR A 137 -10.51 -0.82 -8.38
N ILE A 138 -10.30 0.27 -7.63
CA ILE A 138 -9.85 1.56 -8.17
C ILE A 138 -8.39 1.79 -7.79
N ARG A 139 -7.54 2.12 -8.77
CA ARG A 139 -6.15 2.52 -8.54
C ARG A 139 -6.08 4.04 -8.40
N VAL A 140 -5.62 4.54 -7.25
CA VAL A 140 -5.62 5.98 -6.94
C VAL A 140 -4.31 6.66 -7.33
N THR A 141 -3.19 6.09 -6.92
CA THR A 141 -1.87 6.74 -7.00
C THR A 141 -0.93 6.04 -7.97
N ALA A 142 -1.46 5.55 -9.10
CA ALA A 142 -0.67 4.76 -10.04
C ALA A 142 0.38 5.62 -10.76
N VAL A 143 1.65 5.31 -10.53
CA VAL A 143 2.75 5.81 -11.36
C VAL A 143 2.74 5.02 -12.67
N GLN A 144 2.69 5.71 -13.81
CA GLN A 144 2.80 5.02 -15.09
C GLN A 144 4.22 4.47 -15.25
N PRO A 145 4.37 3.20 -15.68
CA PRO A 145 5.68 2.67 -15.99
C PRO A 145 6.31 3.47 -17.15
N PRO A 146 7.65 3.59 -17.19
CA PRO A 146 8.33 4.30 -18.26
C PRO A 146 7.99 3.67 -19.62
N GLN A 147 7.43 4.47 -20.54
CA GLN A 147 6.92 4.01 -21.83
C GLN A 147 8.03 3.58 -22.81
N ASN A 148 9.27 3.99 -22.56
CA ASN A 148 10.40 3.79 -23.47
C ASN A 148 11.24 2.55 -23.15
N VAL A 149 10.74 1.64 -22.30
CA VAL A 149 11.46 0.42 -21.95
C VAL A 149 11.20 -0.66 -22.99
N LYS A 150 12.27 -1.12 -23.64
CA LYS A 150 12.23 -2.29 -24.53
C LYS A 150 12.87 -3.48 -23.82
N SER A 151 12.20 -4.62 -23.85
CA SER A 151 12.70 -5.87 -23.30
C SER A 151 12.87 -6.87 -24.43
N GLU A 152 14.00 -7.59 -24.43
CA GLU A 152 14.22 -8.74 -25.32
C GLU A 152 13.40 -9.97 -24.86
N LYS A 153 12.99 -9.98 -23.59
CA LYS A 153 12.21 -11.06 -22.97
C LYS A 153 10.73 -10.68 -22.94
N GLU A 154 9.89 -11.66 -23.24
CA GLU A 154 8.44 -11.57 -23.12
C GLU A 154 7.88 -12.71 -22.26
N VAL A 155 6.68 -12.49 -21.71
CA VAL A 155 5.93 -13.55 -21.02
C VAL A 155 5.52 -14.59 -22.05
N LYS A 156 5.84 -15.87 -21.83
CA LYS A 156 5.52 -16.96 -22.77
C LYS A 156 4.25 -17.72 -22.41
N ASP A 157 3.90 -17.76 -21.14
CA ASP A 157 2.74 -18.48 -20.63
C ASP A 157 1.44 -17.83 -21.14
N GLN A 158 0.62 -18.63 -21.83
CA GLN A 158 -0.62 -18.16 -22.41
C GLN A 158 -1.64 -17.72 -21.35
N SER A 159 -1.71 -18.42 -20.21
CA SER A 159 -2.64 -18.08 -19.13
C SER A 159 -2.32 -16.72 -18.51
N LEU A 160 -1.02 -16.39 -18.38
CA LEU A 160 -0.57 -15.08 -17.89
C LEU A 160 -0.81 -13.98 -18.93
N LYS A 161 -0.62 -14.27 -20.22
CA LYS A 161 -0.97 -13.32 -21.29
C LYS A 161 -2.46 -12.99 -21.25
N ASP A 162 -3.31 -14.00 -21.13
CA ASP A 162 -4.76 -13.83 -21.08
C ASP A 162 -5.17 -13.03 -19.84
N LEU A 163 -4.52 -13.25 -18.69
CA LEU A 163 -4.76 -12.47 -17.47
C LEU A 163 -4.32 -11.00 -17.61
N LEU A 164 -3.14 -10.74 -18.18
CA LEU A 164 -2.61 -9.39 -18.38
C LEU A 164 -3.43 -8.57 -19.38
N ALA A 165 -4.11 -9.24 -20.32
CA ALA A 165 -5.01 -8.59 -21.28
C ALA A 165 -6.36 -8.17 -20.67
N GLN A 166 -6.69 -8.60 -19.44
CA GLN A 166 -7.95 -8.23 -18.79
C GLN A 166 -7.94 -6.76 -18.36
N GLU A 167 -9.05 -6.07 -18.61
CA GLU A 167 -9.24 -4.70 -18.13
C GLU A 167 -9.46 -4.70 -16.61
N VAL A 168 -8.70 -3.86 -15.91
CA VAL A 168 -8.86 -3.63 -14.46
C VAL A 168 -10.10 -2.78 -14.18
N ASP A 169 -10.46 -1.87 -15.10
CA ASP A 169 -11.60 -0.96 -14.95
C ASP A 169 -12.83 -1.53 -15.66
N ARG A 170 -13.77 -2.11 -14.91
CA ARG A 170 -15.05 -2.55 -15.49
C ARG A 170 -15.93 -1.33 -15.80
N LYS A 171 -15.87 -0.83 -17.03
CA LYS A 171 -16.87 0.13 -17.54
C LYS A 171 -18.25 -0.51 -17.40
N LYS A 172 -19.11 0.04 -16.52
CA LYS A 172 -20.52 -0.35 -16.45
C LYS A 172 -21.12 -0.26 -17.86
N LYS A 173 -21.50 -1.40 -18.45
CA LYS A 173 -22.37 -1.42 -19.63
C LYS A 173 -23.63 -0.63 -19.25
N LYS A 174 -23.84 0.55 -19.87
CA LYS A 174 -25.12 1.27 -19.79
C LYS A 174 -26.21 0.27 -20.18
N LYS A 175 -27.09 -0.10 -19.25
CA LYS A 175 -28.35 -0.76 -19.59
C LYS A 175 -29.08 0.19 -20.52
N LYS A 176 -29.21 -0.19 -21.79
CA LYS A 176 -30.11 0.45 -22.75
C LYS A 176 -31.51 0.29 -22.14
N ASP A 177 -32.12 1.39 -21.71
CA ASP A 177 -33.53 1.40 -21.34
C ASP A 177 -34.34 0.84 -22.49
N LYS A 178 -34.99 -0.31 -22.26
CA LYS A 178 -36.04 -0.82 -23.16
C LYS A 178 -37.23 0.14 -23.01
N LYS A 179 -37.38 1.03 -23.98
CA LYS A 179 -38.64 1.74 -24.25
C LYS A 179 -39.79 0.71 -24.25
N LYS A 180 -40.73 0.83 -23.32
CA LYS A 180 -42.04 0.17 -23.39
C LYS A 180 -42.77 0.72 -24.64
N PRO A 181 -43.32 -0.12 -25.52
CA PRO A 181 -44.33 0.33 -26.46
C PRO A 181 -45.65 0.48 -25.70
N GLU A 182 -46.22 1.69 -25.71
CA GLU A 182 -47.63 1.94 -25.50
C GLU A 182 -48.42 1.32 -26.66
N GLY A 183 -49.53 0.66 -26.35
CA GLY A 183 -50.54 0.27 -27.33
C GLY A 183 -51.13 -1.12 -27.09
N ALA A 184 -52.22 -1.19 -26.34
CA ALA A 184 -53.37 -2.07 -26.60
C ALA A 184 -54.56 -1.67 -25.71
N GLU A 185 -55.70 -1.51 -26.36
CA GLU A 185 -56.99 -0.99 -25.90
C GLU A 185 -57.66 -1.74 -24.74
N ALA A 186 -58.56 -1.02 -24.07
CA ALA A 186 -59.50 -1.52 -23.07
C ALA A 186 -60.56 -2.47 -23.68
N PRO A 187 -61.06 -3.47 -22.92
CA PRO A 187 -62.19 -4.30 -23.35
C PRO A 187 -63.54 -3.59 -23.08
N PRO A 188 -64.59 -3.81 -23.89
CA PRO A 188 -65.91 -3.25 -23.65
C PRO A 188 -66.60 -3.93 -22.46
N ALA A 189 -67.27 -3.14 -21.63
CA ALA A 189 -68.11 -3.60 -20.54
C ALA A 189 -69.43 -4.17 -21.07
N ALA A 190 -69.83 -5.31 -20.52
CA ALA A 190 -71.09 -5.98 -20.79
C ALA A 190 -72.28 -5.25 -20.14
N GLU A 191 -73.39 -5.16 -20.86
CA GLU A 191 -74.73 -4.92 -20.33
C GLU A 191 -75.28 -6.21 -19.74
N ASP A 192 -75.73 -6.17 -18.48
CA ASP A 192 -76.90 -6.91 -17.98
C ASP A 192 -77.39 -6.24 -16.68
N GLY A 193 -78.64 -5.74 -16.67
CA GLY A 193 -79.32 -5.13 -15.51
C GLY A 193 -79.82 -3.71 -15.69
#